data_AF-A0A388L053-F1
#
_entry.id   AF-A0A388L053-F1
#
_cell.length_a   1.000
_cell.length_b   1.000
_cell.length_c   1.000
_cell.angle_alpha   90.00
_cell.angle_beta   90.00
_cell.angle_gamma   90.00
#
_symmetry.space_group_name_H-M   'P 1'
#
loop_
_entity.id
_entity.type
_entity.pdbx_description
1 polymer ?
#
loop_
_entity_poly.entity_id
_entity_poly.type
_entity_poly.pdbx_seq_one_letter_code
_entity_poly.pdbx_strand_id
1 'polypeptide(L)'
;MNLPGEQDAERGKQDGVEGSGTVETSTEGTGGVEKGQEGGEGRSVLAAPGSISSSSSTRRTIVCVGDLHGQIDKVLALWANLESYLGKERFLRCTVIFLGDYCDRNPRVKELLDWLIALPRRYPDQRHVFLMGNHDFAMAALLGLLREPKGGEGKGFSATWRDYAHNEAKEGWWTGEGVEGIHLQGRRWGGVMRTRYNPKGVEYMGSIYDSAPTFASYGVEHGDREAFINAVPESHKLFLRNLCWVHEEEGIDTGDPATSFKRLIAVHAGLEKMKPVAEQLRLLREKDSSIARLEQFNGRASVWETPEELAQEGAVVVSGHHGRLYIGRHRIVVDESGGRRHLPLTALVLPERVVVKDRGIDRTEEAAPAARDNTQLGLSSATSGIAPCAPRGGHVSCGPLTAAGKPPTGSVGLGSPKVAGSGLSASRSLPPTASPSCLPTPPLAAVAKSGSGSAGGSDSDSEHDAPRESSSSISSVLPSSNTLPAPS
;
A
#
# COMPACT_ATOMS: atom_id res chain seq x y z
N MET A 1 11.56 -52.34 6.43
CA MET A 1 11.48 -53.57 5.61
C MET A 1 10.20 -53.53 4.79
N ASN A 2 10.21 -54.21 3.65
CA ASN A 2 9.11 -54.47 2.71
C ASN A 2 8.57 -53.30 1.85
N LEU A 3 9.09 -53.27 0.61
CA LEU A 3 8.33 -53.05 -0.63
C LEU A 3 7.48 -54.33 -0.94
N PRO A 4 6.58 -54.34 -1.95
CA PRO A 4 6.91 -54.41 -3.40
C PRO A 4 6.35 -53.19 -4.18
N GLY A 5 6.64 -52.88 -5.45
CA GLY A 5 7.14 -53.65 -6.61
C GLY A 5 5.95 -54.18 -7.48
N GLU A 6 5.92 -54.20 -8.82
CA GLU A 6 6.69 -53.59 -9.94
C GLU A 6 5.90 -53.93 -11.26
N GLN A 7 6.34 -53.50 -12.46
CA GLN A 7 5.95 -54.02 -13.82
C GLN A 7 4.55 -53.63 -14.39
N ASP A 8 4.30 -53.49 -15.71
CA ASP A 8 5.15 -53.23 -16.91
C ASP A 8 4.30 -52.87 -18.16
N ALA A 9 4.95 -52.28 -19.20
CA ALA A 9 4.70 -52.41 -20.67
C ALA A 9 3.28 -52.13 -21.30
N GLU A 10 3.10 -51.99 -22.63
CA GLU A 10 3.77 -51.23 -23.71
C GLU A 10 2.84 -51.21 -24.98
N ARG A 11 2.96 -50.20 -25.88
CA ARG A 11 2.63 -50.20 -27.35
C ARG A 11 1.20 -50.37 -27.95
N GLY A 12 1.00 -49.65 -29.07
CA GLY A 12 -0.02 -49.89 -30.14
C GLY A 12 -0.83 -48.64 -30.56
N LYS A 13 -0.38 -47.66 -31.38
CA LYS A 13 -0.06 -47.60 -32.84
C LYS A 13 -1.24 -47.75 -33.85
N GLN A 14 -1.50 -46.66 -34.61
CA GLN A 14 -1.92 -46.59 -36.04
C GLN A 14 -3.36 -47.04 -36.44
N ASP A 15 -4.04 -46.56 -37.51
CA ASP A 15 -3.78 -45.56 -38.60
C ASP A 15 -5.13 -45.15 -39.30
N GLY A 16 -5.09 -44.15 -40.22
CA GLY A 16 -6.14 -43.86 -41.25
C GLY A 16 -6.79 -42.45 -41.14
N VAL A 17 -6.68 -41.45 -42.03
CA VAL A 17 -6.23 -41.23 -43.45
C VAL A 17 -7.35 -41.26 -44.52
N GLU A 18 -7.22 -40.36 -45.53
CA GLU A 18 -8.06 -40.07 -46.73
C GLU A 18 -9.35 -39.23 -46.50
N GLY A 19 -9.80 -38.29 -47.35
CA GLY A 19 -9.36 -37.68 -48.64
C GLY A 19 -10.43 -36.64 -49.10
N SER A 20 -10.42 -35.94 -50.26
CA SER A 20 -9.42 -35.58 -51.30
C SER A 20 -10.03 -34.54 -52.29
N GLY A 21 -9.25 -33.91 -53.19
CA GLY A 21 -9.72 -33.10 -54.37
C GLY A 21 -9.22 -31.63 -54.43
N THR A 22 -8.34 -31.17 -55.34
CA THR A 22 -8.41 -30.95 -56.83
C THR A 22 -9.34 -29.81 -57.29
N VAL A 23 -9.08 -28.88 -58.22
CA VAL A 23 -7.96 -28.27 -59.02
C VAL A 23 -8.66 -27.47 -60.17
N GLU A 24 -7.94 -26.69 -61.01
CA GLU A 24 -8.37 -25.91 -62.22
C GLU A 24 -8.83 -24.43 -61.97
N THR A 25 -8.11 -23.37 -62.38
CA THR A 25 -7.86 -22.73 -63.72
C THR A 25 -9.08 -22.04 -64.35
N SER A 26 -9.07 -20.72 -64.65
CA SER A 26 -8.78 -20.09 -65.98
C SER A 26 -9.01 -18.55 -65.87
N THR A 27 -8.08 -17.62 -66.14
CA THR A 27 -7.72 -16.88 -67.40
C THR A 27 -8.70 -15.81 -67.95
N GLU A 28 -8.09 -14.69 -68.42
CA GLU A 28 -8.62 -13.60 -69.29
C GLU A 28 -9.65 -12.58 -68.71
N GLY A 29 -9.62 -11.29 -69.10
CA GLY A 29 -8.69 -10.56 -69.97
C GLY A 29 -9.12 -9.12 -70.34
N THR A 30 -8.23 -8.37 -71.01
CA THR A 30 -8.45 -7.04 -71.65
C THR A 30 -8.70 -5.83 -70.72
N GLY A 31 -8.34 -4.57 -71.06
CA GLY A 31 -7.57 -4.06 -72.20
C GLY A 31 -7.87 -2.56 -72.43
N GLY A 32 -6.86 -1.70 -72.58
CA GLY A 32 -7.05 -0.25 -72.81
C GLY A 32 -5.73 0.53 -72.86
N VAL A 33 -5.38 1.04 -74.05
CA VAL A 33 -4.12 1.71 -74.37
C VAL A 33 -4.41 3.17 -74.80
N GLU A 34 -3.39 4.03 -74.72
CA GLU A 34 -3.16 5.32 -75.44
C GLU A 34 -2.96 6.55 -74.53
N LYS A 35 -2.09 7.55 -74.84
CA LYS A 35 -0.81 7.59 -75.61
C LYS A 35 -0.18 8.99 -75.45
N GLY A 36 1.15 9.08 -75.46
CA GLY A 36 1.92 10.33 -75.72
C GLY A 36 1.95 11.37 -74.58
N GLN A 37 2.87 12.35 -74.58
CA GLN A 37 4.12 12.49 -75.36
C GLN A 37 5.14 13.38 -74.59
N GLU A 38 6.38 13.37 -75.06
CA GLU A 38 7.62 14.00 -74.57
C GLU A 38 7.56 15.47 -74.11
N GLY A 39 8.53 15.86 -73.28
CA GLY A 39 8.87 17.26 -73.00
C GLY A 39 9.64 17.42 -71.69
N GLY A 40 10.97 17.56 -71.75
CA GLY A 40 11.80 17.74 -70.55
C GLY A 40 12.07 19.21 -70.23
N GLU A 41 12.45 19.50 -68.98
CA GLU A 41 13.56 20.40 -68.63
C GLU A 41 13.86 20.32 -67.13
N GLY A 42 15.14 20.41 -66.76
CA GLY A 42 15.56 20.29 -65.37
C GLY A 42 15.44 21.61 -64.62
N ARG A 43 14.88 21.60 -63.40
CA ARG A 43 15.10 22.67 -62.44
C ARG A 43 15.10 22.17 -61.00
N SER A 44 16.27 22.26 -60.38
CA SER A 44 16.44 22.10 -58.93
C SER A 44 15.59 23.13 -58.19
N VAL A 45 14.71 22.64 -57.31
CA VAL A 45 14.10 23.46 -56.25
C VAL A 45 14.29 22.72 -54.94
N LEU A 46 14.89 23.42 -53.99
CA LEU A 46 15.31 22.90 -52.69
C LEU A 46 14.12 22.36 -51.91
N ALA A 47 14.18 21.10 -51.47
CA ALA A 47 13.23 20.56 -50.52
C ALA A 47 13.36 21.32 -49.19
N ALA A 48 12.32 22.06 -48.82
CA ALA A 48 12.25 22.70 -47.50
C ALA A 48 12.30 21.61 -46.41
N PRO A 49 13.02 21.85 -45.29
CA PRO A 49 13.10 20.88 -44.21
C PRO A 49 11.69 20.59 -43.68
N GLY A 50 11.39 19.30 -43.53
CA GLY A 50 10.04 18.83 -43.21
C GLY A 50 9.48 19.51 -41.97
N SER A 51 8.23 19.97 -42.08
CA SER A 51 7.39 20.29 -40.93
C SER A 51 7.42 19.09 -39.99
N ILE A 52 8.14 19.21 -38.87
CA ILE A 52 8.04 18.27 -37.77
C ILE A 52 6.62 18.46 -37.24
N SER A 53 5.73 17.58 -37.68
CA SER A 53 4.37 17.46 -37.16
C SER A 53 4.46 17.44 -35.64
N SER A 54 3.98 18.49 -35.01
CA SER A 54 3.93 18.63 -33.56
C SER A 54 2.81 17.78 -32.97
N SER A 55 2.75 16.51 -33.36
CA SER A 55 1.99 15.47 -32.67
C SER A 55 2.66 15.14 -31.33
N SER A 56 2.73 16.15 -30.46
CA SER A 56 2.79 15.95 -29.03
C SER A 56 1.45 15.34 -28.63
N SER A 57 1.28 14.04 -28.88
CA SER A 57 0.36 13.26 -28.06
C SER A 57 0.82 13.47 -26.62
N THR A 58 -0.08 14.02 -25.80
CA THR A 58 0.21 14.28 -24.39
C THR A 58 0.45 12.93 -23.72
N ARG A 59 1.73 12.55 -23.62
CA ARG A 59 2.13 11.20 -23.19
C ARG A 59 1.44 10.89 -21.85
N ARG A 60 0.71 9.77 -21.82
CA ARG A 60 0.04 9.24 -20.62
C ARG A 60 1.02 9.33 -19.45
N THR A 61 0.59 9.93 -18.36
CA THR A 61 1.45 10.21 -17.21
C THR A 61 0.94 9.49 -15.99
N ILE A 62 1.81 8.73 -15.34
CA ILE A 62 1.50 7.99 -14.12
C ILE A 62 2.40 8.53 -13.00
N VAL A 63 1.80 8.87 -11.86
CA VAL A 63 2.50 9.33 -10.66
C VAL A 63 2.30 8.29 -9.56
N CYS A 64 3.37 7.63 -9.14
CA CYS A 64 3.35 6.64 -8.06
C CYS A 64 3.82 7.30 -6.75
N VAL A 65 2.93 7.47 -5.78
CA VAL A 65 3.19 8.15 -4.49
C VAL A 65 3.41 7.12 -3.40
N GLY A 66 4.50 7.24 -2.64
CA GLY A 66 4.87 6.32 -1.56
C GLY A 66 4.00 6.40 -0.30
N ASP A 67 4.42 5.68 0.74
CA ASP A 67 3.71 5.51 2.01
C ASP A 67 3.53 6.84 2.76
N LEU A 68 2.30 7.14 3.18
CA LEU A 68 1.92 8.48 3.65
C LEU A 68 1.90 8.63 5.17
N HIS A 69 1.55 7.57 5.91
CA HIS A 69 1.57 7.48 7.37
C HIS A 69 1.13 8.76 8.11
N GLY A 70 -0.03 9.34 7.77
CA GLY A 70 -0.55 10.56 8.40
C GLY A 70 0.27 11.85 8.24
N GLN A 71 1.20 11.93 7.28
CA GLN A 71 2.13 13.06 7.09
C GLN A 71 1.58 14.14 6.12
N ILE A 72 0.37 14.64 6.37
CA ILE A 72 -0.36 15.55 5.44
C ILE A 72 0.43 16.80 4.97
N ASP A 73 1.27 17.45 5.80
CA ASP A 73 2.10 18.58 5.29
C ASP A 73 3.04 18.16 4.16
N LYS A 74 3.63 16.96 4.27
CA LYS A 74 4.53 16.41 3.25
C LYS A 74 3.75 16.10 1.98
N VAL A 75 2.53 15.59 2.13
CA VAL A 75 1.62 15.31 1.01
C VAL A 75 1.27 16.60 0.28
N LEU A 76 0.91 17.67 1.00
CA LEU A 76 0.59 18.97 0.41
C LEU A 76 1.81 19.59 -0.32
N ALA A 77 3.00 19.52 0.29
CA ALA A 77 4.23 20.02 -0.34
C ALA A 77 4.63 19.19 -1.59
N LEU A 78 4.56 17.86 -1.51
CA LEU A 78 4.79 16.96 -2.65
C LEU A 78 3.78 17.20 -3.78
N TRP A 79 2.51 17.43 -3.44
CA TRP A 79 1.44 17.70 -4.41
C TRP A 79 1.69 19.01 -5.18
N ALA A 80 2.12 20.08 -4.48
CA ALA A 80 2.51 21.33 -5.10
C ALA A 80 3.78 21.18 -5.99
N ASN A 81 4.76 20.40 -5.55
CA ASN A 81 5.95 20.11 -6.35
C ASN A 81 5.64 19.28 -7.60
N LEU A 82 4.68 18.34 -7.52
CA LEU A 82 4.17 17.58 -8.67
C LEU A 82 3.42 18.48 -9.66
N GLU A 83 2.57 19.40 -9.19
CA GLU A 83 1.87 20.36 -10.05
C GLU A 83 2.85 21.29 -10.77
N SER A 84 3.87 21.79 -10.04
CA SER A 84 4.94 22.61 -10.59
C SER A 84 5.82 21.86 -11.61
N TYR A 85 6.16 20.60 -11.34
CA TYR A 85 6.98 19.77 -12.23
C TYR A 85 6.26 19.34 -13.51
N LEU A 86 5.03 18.86 -13.37
CA LEU A 86 4.23 18.37 -14.51
C LEU A 86 3.68 19.52 -15.37
N GLY A 87 3.42 20.67 -14.75
CA GLY A 87 2.66 21.76 -15.37
C GLY A 87 1.17 21.43 -15.43
N LYS A 88 0.34 22.48 -15.47
CA LYS A 88 -1.11 22.39 -15.24
C LYS A 88 -1.82 21.34 -16.11
N GLU A 89 -1.57 21.30 -17.42
CA GLU A 89 -2.29 20.37 -18.32
C GLU A 89 -1.98 18.90 -18.00
N ARG A 90 -0.69 18.56 -17.91
CA ARG A 90 -0.23 17.20 -17.65
C ARG A 90 -0.59 16.75 -16.23
N PHE A 91 -0.53 17.66 -15.26
CA PHE A 91 -0.97 17.41 -13.89
C PHE A 91 -2.46 17.09 -13.82
N LEU A 92 -3.32 17.88 -14.48
CA LEU A 92 -4.78 17.67 -14.44
C LEU A 92 -5.23 16.38 -15.12
N ARG A 93 -4.42 15.78 -16.01
CA ARG A 93 -4.76 14.57 -16.79
C ARG A 93 -4.00 13.31 -16.38
N CYS A 94 -3.23 13.33 -15.29
CA CYS A 94 -2.42 12.18 -14.89
C CYS A 94 -3.22 11.11 -14.12
N THR A 95 -2.72 9.88 -14.17
CA THR A 95 -3.11 8.83 -13.22
C THR A 95 -2.22 8.94 -11.99
N VAL A 96 -2.80 9.05 -10.80
CA VAL A 96 -2.07 9.06 -9.53
C VAL A 96 -2.35 7.75 -8.78
N ILE A 97 -1.30 6.98 -8.52
CA ILE A 97 -1.34 5.72 -7.79
C ILE A 97 -0.70 5.94 -6.42
N PHE A 98 -1.50 5.98 -5.37
CA PHE A 98 -1.01 5.98 -3.99
C PHE A 98 -0.74 4.54 -3.55
N LEU A 99 0.48 4.27 -3.07
CA LEU A 99 1.00 2.90 -2.90
C LEU A 99 0.59 2.22 -1.58
N GLY A 100 -0.21 2.89 -0.74
CA GLY A 100 -0.76 2.38 0.52
C GLY A 100 -0.17 3.06 1.75
N ASP A 101 -0.42 2.46 2.91
CA ASP A 101 0.05 2.88 4.24
C ASP A 101 -0.28 4.35 4.54
N TYR A 102 -1.59 4.65 4.56
CA TYR A 102 -2.13 5.96 4.86
C TYR A 102 -2.14 6.26 6.37
N CYS A 103 -2.40 5.23 7.17
CA CYS A 103 -2.53 5.35 8.62
C CYS A 103 -1.21 5.13 9.38
N ASP A 104 -1.28 5.35 10.70
CA ASP A 104 -0.25 5.08 11.71
C ASP A 104 1.00 5.98 11.68
N ARG A 105 1.85 5.83 12.70
CA ARG A 105 3.13 6.53 12.95
C ARG A 105 3.06 8.06 13.14
N ASN A 106 2.10 8.78 12.55
CA ASN A 106 1.95 10.24 12.72
C ASN A 106 0.48 10.67 12.97
N PRO A 107 0.23 11.79 13.68
CA PRO A 107 -1.06 12.07 14.31
C PRO A 107 -2.15 12.67 13.42
N ARG A 108 -1.93 12.84 12.10
CA ARG A 108 -2.90 13.50 11.20
C ARG A 108 -3.44 12.56 10.13
N VAL A 109 -3.69 11.31 10.52
CA VAL A 109 -4.33 10.29 9.66
C VAL A 109 -5.73 10.71 9.24
N LYS A 110 -6.57 11.20 10.17
CA LYS A 110 -7.92 11.68 9.82
C LYS A 110 -7.88 12.74 8.71
N GLU A 111 -7.12 13.82 8.91
CA GLU A 111 -6.99 14.92 7.95
C GLU A 111 -6.43 14.45 6.59
N LEU A 112 -5.49 13.50 6.61
CA LEU A 112 -4.99 12.87 5.39
C LEU A 112 -6.08 12.11 4.62
N LEU A 113 -6.90 11.31 5.31
CA LEU A 113 -8.01 10.61 4.64
C LEU A 113 -9.07 11.59 4.12
N ASP A 114 -9.43 12.62 4.88
CA ASP A 114 -10.30 13.72 4.41
C ASP A 114 -9.74 14.35 3.12
N TRP A 115 -8.42 14.53 3.02
CA TRP A 115 -7.75 15.08 1.84
C TRP A 115 -7.78 14.12 0.64
N LEU A 116 -7.46 12.84 0.84
CA LEU A 116 -7.45 11.80 -0.22
C LEU A 116 -8.86 11.61 -0.81
N ILE A 117 -9.89 11.52 0.04
CA ILE A 117 -11.29 11.38 -0.36
C ILE A 117 -11.77 12.59 -1.18
N ALA A 118 -11.22 13.78 -0.93
CA ALA A 118 -11.57 14.99 -1.68
C ALA A 118 -10.90 15.08 -3.07
N LEU A 119 -9.89 14.25 -3.39
CA LEU A 119 -9.12 14.36 -4.64
C LEU A 119 -9.98 14.22 -5.92
N PRO A 120 -10.86 13.21 -6.09
CA PRO A 120 -11.65 13.08 -7.32
C PRO A 120 -12.58 14.27 -7.58
N ARG A 121 -13.03 14.96 -6.51
CA ARG A 121 -13.84 16.17 -6.62
C ARG A 121 -13.00 17.42 -6.94
N ARG A 122 -11.76 17.49 -6.46
CA ARG A 122 -10.83 18.61 -6.73
C ARG A 122 -10.20 18.51 -8.11
N TYR A 123 -9.99 17.30 -8.61
CA TYR A 123 -9.30 17.00 -9.86
C TYR A 123 -10.08 15.95 -10.67
N PRO A 124 -11.25 16.31 -11.23
CA PRO A 124 -12.14 15.35 -11.90
C PRO A 124 -11.56 14.74 -13.18
N ASP A 125 -10.57 15.38 -13.79
CA ASP A 125 -9.86 14.89 -14.99
C ASP A 125 -8.65 13.97 -14.64
N GLN A 126 -8.28 13.87 -13.36
CA GLN A 126 -7.26 12.93 -12.87
C GLN A 126 -7.88 11.56 -12.56
N ARG A 127 -7.10 10.49 -12.73
CA ARG A 127 -7.48 9.14 -12.29
C ARG A 127 -6.76 8.80 -10.99
N HIS A 128 -7.46 8.73 -9.86
CA HIS A 128 -6.87 8.33 -8.58
C HIS A 128 -7.03 6.84 -8.31
N VAL A 129 -5.93 6.18 -7.92
CA VAL A 129 -5.88 4.79 -7.45
C VAL A 129 -5.30 4.79 -6.05
N PHE A 130 -5.94 4.07 -5.13
CA PHE A 130 -5.53 3.95 -3.75
C PHE A 130 -5.30 2.47 -3.43
N LEU A 131 -4.05 2.07 -3.22
CA LEU A 131 -3.70 0.70 -2.85
C LEU A 131 -3.95 0.43 -1.36
N MET A 132 -4.16 -0.85 -1.03
CA MET A 132 -4.22 -1.33 0.34
C MET A 132 -2.80 -1.55 0.89
N GLY A 133 -2.39 -0.74 1.87
CA GLY A 133 -1.17 -0.99 2.66
C GLY A 133 -1.36 -2.07 3.73
N ASN A 134 -0.26 -2.55 4.33
CA ASN A 134 -0.40 -3.50 5.45
C ASN A 134 -0.94 -2.82 6.71
N HIS A 135 -0.70 -1.53 6.90
CA HIS A 135 -1.29 -0.75 7.99
C HIS A 135 -2.79 -0.52 7.75
N ASP A 136 -3.18 -0.14 6.53
CA ASP A 136 -4.59 0.14 6.19
C ASP A 136 -5.45 -1.12 6.26
N PHE A 137 -4.93 -2.27 5.81
CA PHE A 137 -5.60 -3.56 5.93
C PHE A 137 -5.85 -3.93 7.39
N ALA A 138 -4.91 -3.61 8.28
CA ALA A 138 -5.00 -3.89 9.70
C ALA A 138 -5.98 -2.94 10.42
N MET A 139 -6.01 -1.65 10.06
CA MET A 139 -7.06 -0.71 10.50
C MET A 139 -8.44 -1.16 10.02
N ALA A 140 -8.58 -1.54 8.74
CA ALA A 140 -9.83 -2.04 8.17
C ALA A 140 -10.30 -3.35 8.82
N ALA A 141 -9.37 -4.22 9.21
CA ALA A 141 -9.66 -5.42 9.99
C ALA A 141 -10.23 -5.12 11.37
N LEU A 142 -9.63 -4.20 12.15
CA LEU A 142 -10.17 -3.84 13.47
C LEU A 142 -11.57 -3.20 13.34
N LEU A 143 -11.76 -2.33 12.35
CA LEU A 143 -13.05 -1.69 12.06
C LEU A 143 -14.13 -2.66 11.52
N GLY A 144 -13.81 -3.95 11.29
CA GLY A 144 -14.77 -4.93 10.76
C GLY A 144 -15.17 -4.67 9.31
N LEU A 145 -14.28 -4.09 8.50
CA LEU A 145 -14.55 -3.69 7.11
C LEU A 145 -14.15 -4.74 6.07
N LEU A 146 -13.42 -5.79 6.49
CA LEU A 146 -13.04 -6.89 5.62
C LEU A 146 -14.24 -7.82 5.38
N ARG A 147 -14.40 -8.30 4.14
CA ARG A 147 -15.34 -9.38 3.85
C ARG A 147 -14.86 -10.66 4.55
N GLU A 148 -15.76 -11.40 5.18
CA GLU A 148 -15.40 -12.69 5.78
C GLU A 148 -14.97 -13.73 4.71
N PRO A 149 -14.05 -14.66 5.06
CA PRO A 149 -13.71 -15.78 4.20
C PRO A 149 -14.93 -16.66 3.90
N LYS A 150 -15.01 -17.20 2.67
CA LYS A 150 -16.12 -18.06 2.27
C LYS A 150 -15.98 -19.49 2.84
N GLY A 151 -16.81 -19.84 3.81
CA GLY A 151 -17.08 -21.23 4.18
C GLY A 151 -17.59 -21.42 5.62
N GLY A 152 -18.06 -22.64 5.94
CA GLY A 152 -18.65 -22.98 7.23
C GLY A 152 -17.67 -23.06 8.40
N GLU A 153 -18.08 -23.75 9.48
CA GLU A 153 -17.38 -23.81 10.77
C GLU A 153 -15.85 -23.98 10.65
N GLY A 154 -15.11 -23.20 11.43
CA GLY A 154 -13.64 -23.18 11.42
C GLY A 154 -12.98 -22.36 10.31
N LYS A 155 -13.76 -21.64 9.47
CA LYS A 155 -13.24 -20.73 8.42
C LYS A 155 -13.42 -19.23 8.70
N GLY A 156 -13.91 -18.87 9.89
CA GLY A 156 -13.98 -17.48 10.33
C GLY A 156 -12.59 -16.85 10.55
N PHE A 157 -12.56 -15.56 10.89
CA PHE A 157 -11.31 -14.84 11.07
C PHE A 157 -10.41 -15.40 12.16
N SER A 158 -10.93 -16.13 13.15
CA SER A 158 -10.13 -16.83 14.16
C SER A 158 -9.21 -17.92 13.61
N ALA A 159 -9.49 -18.48 12.43
CA ALA A 159 -8.57 -19.37 11.72
C ALA A 159 -7.22 -18.69 11.42
N THR A 160 -7.22 -17.37 11.21
CA THR A 160 -6.03 -16.59 10.84
C THR A 160 -5.04 -16.40 11.99
N TRP A 161 -5.42 -16.72 13.23
CA TRP A 161 -4.58 -16.46 14.40
C TRP A 161 -3.54 -17.56 14.65
N ARG A 162 -3.86 -18.80 14.26
CA ARG A 162 -3.18 -20.04 14.71
C ARG A 162 -1.66 -19.99 14.54
N ASP A 163 -1.20 -19.67 13.34
CA ASP A 163 0.23 -19.72 12.98
C ASP A 163 1.06 -18.66 13.72
N TYR A 164 0.41 -17.61 14.23
CA TYR A 164 1.03 -16.47 14.90
C TYR A 164 0.78 -16.42 16.41
N ALA A 165 -0.01 -17.34 16.97
CA ALA A 165 -0.47 -17.33 18.38
C ALA A 165 0.68 -17.20 19.40
N HIS A 166 1.86 -17.73 19.08
CA HIS A 166 3.08 -17.58 19.88
C HIS A 166 3.54 -16.11 20.10
N ASN A 167 3.04 -15.16 19.30
CA ASN A 167 3.31 -13.73 19.44
C ASN A 167 2.30 -13.00 20.33
N GLU A 168 1.13 -13.58 20.61
CA GLU A 168 0.00 -12.91 21.28
C GLU A 168 0.40 -12.30 22.63
N ALA A 169 1.12 -13.05 23.46
CA ALA A 169 1.59 -12.58 24.76
C ALA A 169 2.58 -11.39 24.68
N LYS A 170 3.38 -11.31 23.61
CA LYS A 170 4.38 -10.25 23.39
C LYS A 170 3.77 -9.00 22.76
N GLU A 171 2.94 -9.21 21.74
CA GLU A 171 2.28 -8.15 20.98
C GLU A 171 1.03 -7.60 21.68
N GLY A 172 0.51 -8.32 22.67
CA GLY A 172 -0.66 -7.94 23.46
C GLY A 172 -1.89 -7.71 22.59
N TRP A 173 -2.23 -8.71 21.77
CA TRP A 173 -3.32 -8.61 20.80
C TRP A 173 -4.63 -8.13 21.44
N TRP A 174 -5.43 -7.41 20.66
CA TRP A 174 -6.75 -6.97 21.06
C TRP A 174 -7.69 -8.17 21.34
N THR A 175 -8.42 -8.12 22.47
CA THR A 175 -9.26 -9.21 23.00
C THR A 175 -10.63 -8.70 23.49
N GLY A 176 -11.16 -7.63 22.90
CA GLY A 176 -12.46 -7.07 23.29
C GLY A 176 -13.66 -7.82 22.70
N GLU A 177 -14.85 -7.25 22.86
CA GLU A 177 -16.10 -7.89 22.42
C GLU A 177 -16.15 -8.14 20.90
N GLY A 178 -16.61 -9.33 20.51
CA GLY A 178 -16.67 -9.75 19.11
C GLY A 178 -15.31 -10.13 18.50
N VAL A 179 -14.29 -10.42 19.32
CA VAL A 179 -12.93 -10.78 18.87
C VAL A 179 -12.88 -11.85 17.77
N GLU A 180 -13.75 -12.87 17.83
CA GLU A 180 -13.83 -13.95 16.82
C GLU A 180 -14.09 -13.45 15.38
N GLY A 181 -14.75 -12.29 15.24
CA GLY A 181 -14.99 -11.60 13.97
C GLY A 181 -13.85 -10.69 13.52
N ILE A 182 -12.66 -10.75 14.14
CA ILE A 182 -11.53 -9.87 13.84
C ILE A 182 -10.33 -10.65 13.29
N HIS A 183 -9.94 -10.32 12.05
CA HIS A 183 -8.75 -10.86 11.39
C HIS A 183 -7.48 -10.60 12.23
N LEU A 184 -6.51 -11.52 12.21
CA LEU A 184 -5.25 -11.44 12.95
C LEU A 184 -4.64 -10.03 12.96
N GLN A 185 -4.50 -9.42 11.78
CA GLN A 185 -3.85 -8.11 11.67
C GLN A 185 -4.63 -7.00 12.37
N GLY A 186 -5.97 -7.06 12.40
CA GLY A 186 -6.79 -6.15 13.20
C GLY A 186 -6.54 -6.32 14.70
N ARG A 187 -6.44 -7.57 15.18
CA ARG A 187 -6.09 -7.86 16.58
C ARG A 187 -4.68 -7.36 16.94
N ARG A 188 -3.71 -7.47 16.02
CA ARG A 188 -2.33 -6.96 16.18
C ARG A 188 -2.26 -5.43 16.15
N TRP A 189 -3.13 -4.78 15.38
CA TRP A 189 -3.19 -3.32 15.20
C TRP A 189 -3.93 -2.62 16.35
N GLY A 190 -5.00 -3.19 16.88
CA GLY A 190 -5.66 -2.71 18.10
C GLY A 190 -4.96 -3.14 19.40
N GLY A 191 -3.92 -3.97 19.32
CA GLY A 191 -3.20 -4.52 20.48
C GLY A 191 -2.28 -3.52 21.18
N VAL A 192 -1.76 -3.92 22.35
CA VAL A 192 -0.85 -3.12 23.18
C VAL A 192 0.45 -3.87 23.41
N MET A 193 1.54 -3.40 22.81
CA MET A 193 2.87 -4.00 22.92
C MET A 193 3.32 -4.11 24.38
N ARG A 194 3.70 -5.32 24.81
CA ARG A 194 4.25 -5.54 26.17
C ARG A 194 5.71 -5.12 26.30
N THR A 195 6.41 -4.98 25.17
CA THR A 195 7.78 -4.46 25.11
C THR A 195 7.78 -2.99 24.67
N ARG A 196 8.45 -2.12 25.43
CA ARG A 196 8.49 -0.68 25.14
C ARG A 196 9.14 -0.33 23.79
N TYR A 197 10.24 -0.99 23.45
CA TYR A 197 11.03 -0.69 22.25
C TYR A 197 10.96 -1.82 21.21
N ASN A 198 10.98 -1.44 19.94
CA ASN A 198 11.14 -2.36 18.82
C ASN A 198 12.62 -2.78 18.64
N PRO A 199 12.94 -3.78 17.80
CA PRO A 199 14.31 -4.25 17.59
C PRO A 199 15.30 -3.20 17.02
N LYS A 200 14.82 -2.01 16.63
CA LYS A 200 15.64 -0.87 16.17
C LYS A 200 15.83 0.20 17.26
N GLY A 201 15.39 -0.06 18.50
CA GLY A 201 15.49 0.86 19.63
C GLY A 201 14.46 2.00 19.62
N VAL A 202 13.46 1.97 18.75
CA VAL A 202 12.40 2.98 18.69
C VAL A 202 11.21 2.52 19.53
N GLU A 203 10.64 3.43 20.33
CA GLU A 203 9.48 3.15 21.18
C GLU A 203 8.23 2.86 20.33
N TYR A 204 7.48 1.81 20.66
CA TYR A 204 6.23 1.48 20.00
C TYR A 204 5.12 2.46 20.39
N MET A 205 4.37 2.95 19.41
CA MET A 205 3.22 3.82 19.62
C MET A 205 1.94 2.99 19.77
N GLY A 206 1.77 2.36 20.93
CA GLY A 206 0.64 1.51 21.27
C GLY A 206 0.83 0.06 20.81
N SER A 207 0.68 -0.19 19.51
CA SER A 207 0.71 -1.54 18.91
C SER A 207 2.00 -1.81 18.13
N ILE A 208 2.16 -3.04 17.60
CA ILE A 208 3.26 -3.37 16.67
C ILE A 208 3.18 -2.60 15.33
N TYR A 209 2.02 -1.99 15.05
CA TYR A 209 1.77 -1.15 13.89
C TYR A 209 1.97 0.35 14.17
N ASP A 210 2.35 0.76 15.39
CA ASP A 210 2.46 2.18 15.78
C ASP A 210 1.13 2.94 15.55
N SER A 211 0.01 2.34 15.92
CA SER A 211 -1.36 2.78 15.59
C SER A 211 -2.01 3.75 16.58
N ALA A 212 -1.45 3.98 17.78
CA ALA A 212 -1.98 4.96 18.73
C ALA A 212 -2.16 6.39 18.14
N PRO A 213 -1.27 6.91 17.26
CA PRO A 213 -1.48 8.19 16.57
C PRO A 213 -2.70 8.18 15.64
N THR A 214 -3.09 7.02 15.10
CA THR A 214 -4.32 6.87 14.32
C THR A 214 -5.54 7.05 15.22
N PHE A 215 -5.65 6.26 16.31
CA PHE A 215 -6.74 6.42 17.29
C PHE A 215 -6.86 7.87 17.79
N ALA A 216 -5.74 8.47 18.20
CA ALA A 216 -5.68 9.85 18.66
C ALA A 216 -6.14 10.86 17.58
N SER A 217 -5.90 10.61 16.29
CA SER A 217 -6.35 11.48 15.20
C SER A 217 -7.88 11.52 15.00
N TYR A 218 -8.60 10.54 15.56
CA TYR A 218 -10.07 10.51 15.65
C TYR A 218 -10.58 10.91 17.04
N GLY A 219 -9.70 11.30 17.97
CA GLY A 219 -10.07 11.68 19.34
C GLY A 219 -10.38 10.50 20.26
N VAL A 220 -9.84 9.32 19.98
CA VAL A 220 -10.14 8.06 20.71
C VAL A 220 -8.89 7.52 21.42
N GLU A 221 -9.08 6.84 22.55
CA GLU A 221 -8.01 6.12 23.26
C GLU A 221 -7.53 4.88 22.47
N HIS A 222 -6.23 4.60 22.51
CA HIS A 222 -5.66 3.46 21.77
C HIS A 222 -6.21 2.13 22.29
N GLY A 223 -6.81 1.35 21.38
CA GLY A 223 -7.40 0.04 21.69
C GLY A 223 -8.89 0.06 22.02
N ASP A 224 -9.51 1.23 22.23
CA ASP A 224 -10.97 1.36 22.34
C ASP A 224 -11.60 1.23 20.95
N ARG A 225 -11.98 -0.01 20.60
CA ARG A 225 -12.59 -0.34 19.31
C ARG A 225 -13.98 0.26 19.15
N GLU A 226 -14.78 0.34 20.21
CA GLU A 226 -16.17 0.81 20.11
C GLU A 226 -16.20 2.31 19.81
N ALA A 227 -15.49 3.10 20.61
CA ALA A 227 -15.34 4.52 20.36
C ALA A 227 -14.67 4.78 19.00
N PHE A 228 -13.71 3.94 18.58
CA PHE A 228 -13.06 4.08 17.27
C PHE A 228 -14.01 3.81 16.10
N ILE A 229 -14.85 2.78 16.18
CA ILE A 229 -15.89 2.52 15.18
C ILE A 229 -16.88 3.68 15.10
N ASN A 230 -17.23 4.29 16.22
CA ASN A 230 -18.15 5.44 16.27
C ASN A 230 -17.49 6.73 15.76
N ALA A 231 -16.20 6.94 16.01
CA ALA A 231 -15.47 8.16 15.61
C ALA A 231 -15.00 8.16 14.15
N VAL A 232 -14.75 7.01 13.52
CA VAL A 232 -14.33 6.93 12.11
C VAL A 232 -15.55 7.17 11.19
N PRO A 233 -15.57 8.24 10.37
CA PRO A 233 -16.70 8.57 9.49
C PRO A 233 -16.97 7.50 8.44
N GLU A 234 -18.22 7.40 7.99
CA GLU A 234 -18.60 6.41 6.96
C GLU A 234 -17.89 6.63 5.62
N SER A 235 -17.54 7.88 5.28
CA SER A 235 -16.68 8.19 4.12
C SER A 235 -15.29 7.55 4.23
N HIS A 236 -14.72 7.48 5.43
CA HIS A 236 -13.41 6.85 5.67
C HIS A 236 -13.53 5.32 5.66
N LYS A 237 -14.61 4.77 6.22
CA LYS A 237 -14.93 3.33 6.12
C LYS A 237 -15.12 2.90 4.67
N LEU A 238 -15.84 3.69 3.87
CA LEU A 238 -16.04 3.46 2.44
C LEU A 238 -14.71 3.54 1.66
N PHE A 239 -13.86 4.54 1.94
CA PHE A 239 -12.52 4.65 1.37
C PHE A 239 -11.71 3.38 1.63
N LEU A 240 -11.63 2.92 2.88
CA LEU A 240 -10.89 1.71 3.28
C LEU A 240 -11.45 0.44 2.61
N ARG A 241 -12.78 0.25 2.54
CA ARG A 241 -13.40 -0.89 1.82
C ARG A 241 -13.03 -0.90 0.33
N ASN A 242 -12.92 0.28 -0.29
CA ASN A 242 -12.69 0.43 -1.71
C ASN A 242 -11.22 0.27 -2.13
N LEU A 243 -10.25 0.40 -1.22
CA LEU A 243 -8.81 0.25 -1.51
C LEU A 243 -8.47 -1.00 -2.34
N CYS A 244 -7.73 -0.80 -3.42
CA CYS A 244 -7.31 -1.84 -4.36
C CYS A 244 -6.16 -2.65 -3.77
N TRP A 245 -6.26 -3.98 -3.77
CA TRP A 245 -5.16 -4.83 -3.27
C TRP A 245 -4.04 -5.01 -4.32
N VAL A 246 -4.40 -4.86 -5.59
CA VAL A 246 -3.50 -4.69 -6.73
C VAL A 246 -4.17 -3.73 -7.71
N HIS A 247 -3.38 -3.00 -8.48
CA HIS A 247 -3.84 -2.25 -9.65
C HIS A 247 -2.95 -2.55 -10.86
N GLU A 248 -3.55 -2.55 -12.04
CA GLU A 248 -2.87 -2.86 -13.30
C GLU A 248 -3.13 -1.72 -14.30
N GLU A 249 -2.06 -1.22 -14.93
CA GLU A 249 -2.11 -0.24 -16.01
C GLU A 249 -1.56 -0.83 -17.30
N GLU A 250 -2.10 -0.34 -18.42
CA GLU A 250 -1.49 -0.53 -19.73
C GLU A 250 -0.07 0.03 -19.76
N GLY A 251 0.75 -0.55 -20.63
CA GLY A 251 2.08 -0.03 -20.94
C GLY A 251 2.10 1.40 -21.47
N ILE A 252 3.28 1.98 -21.45
CA ILE A 252 3.62 3.22 -22.15
C ILE A 252 4.81 2.90 -23.04
N ASP A 253 4.68 3.15 -24.34
CA ASP A 253 5.82 3.12 -25.25
C ASP A 253 6.31 4.55 -25.52
N THR A 254 7.57 4.82 -25.19
CA THR A 254 8.27 6.08 -25.44
C THR A 254 9.12 6.03 -26.70
N GLY A 255 9.36 4.83 -27.25
CA GLY A 255 10.40 4.55 -28.25
C GLY A 255 11.78 4.23 -27.64
N ASP A 256 11.94 4.30 -26.32
CA ASP A 256 13.20 4.02 -25.60
C ASP A 256 13.03 2.82 -24.64
N PRO A 257 13.78 1.71 -24.81
CA PRO A 257 13.70 0.52 -23.94
C PRO A 257 14.03 0.71 -22.45
N ALA A 258 14.54 1.88 -22.02
CA ALA A 258 14.74 2.23 -20.61
C ALA A 258 13.47 2.84 -19.96
N THR A 259 12.70 3.61 -20.72
CA THR A 259 11.48 4.29 -20.25
C THR A 259 10.17 3.62 -20.72
N SER A 260 10.19 2.85 -21.81
CA SER A 260 9.07 2.00 -22.26
C SER A 260 8.83 0.80 -21.34
N PHE A 261 7.57 0.43 -21.16
CA PHE A 261 7.14 -0.81 -20.49
C PHE A 261 5.78 -1.28 -21.06
N LYS A 262 5.52 -2.60 -21.05
CA LYS A 262 4.29 -3.18 -21.66
C LYS A 262 3.08 -3.23 -20.72
N ARG A 263 3.31 -3.26 -19.41
CA ARG A 263 2.29 -3.27 -18.35
C ARG A 263 2.91 -2.71 -17.07
N LEU A 264 2.13 -2.02 -16.24
CA LEU A 264 2.51 -1.68 -14.88
C LEU A 264 1.60 -2.41 -13.91
N ILE A 265 2.19 -3.01 -12.86
CA ILE A 265 1.47 -3.67 -11.77
C ILE A 265 1.86 -2.97 -10.48
N ALA A 266 0.88 -2.39 -9.80
CA ALA A 266 1.05 -1.69 -8.54
C ALA A 266 0.49 -2.53 -7.38
N VAL A 267 1.35 -2.87 -6.43
CA VAL A 267 1.02 -3.69 -5.25
C VAL A 267 1.90 -3.24 -4.09
N HIS A 268 1.33 -3.09 -2.89
CA HIS A 268 1.97 -2.35 -1.80
C HIS A 268 3.39 -2.85 -1.44
N ALA A 269 3.59 -4.14 -1.21
CA ALA A 269 4.92 -4.70 -0.94
C ALA A 269 5.61 -5.27 -2.18
N GLY A 270 4.90 -6.01 -3.02
CA GLY A 270 5.45 -6.69 -4.20
C GLY A 270 4.72 -8.01 -4.50
N LEU A 271 5.35 -8.86 -5.30
CA LEU A 271 4.88 -10.22 -5.61
C LEU A 271 6.00 -11.22 -5.26
N GLU A 272 5.62 -12.41 -4.80
CA GLU A 272 6.55 -13.46 -4.41
C GLU A 272 7.20 -14.07 -5.67
N LYS A 273 8.54 -14.04 -5.75
CA LYS A 273 9.30 -14.45 -6.94
C LYS A 273 9.04 -15.91 -7.36
N MET A 274 8.80 -16.81 -6.40
CA MET A 274 8.75 -18.26 -6.61
C MET A 274 7.32 -18.82 -6.74
N LYS A 275 6.29 -17.97 -6.83
CA LYS A 275 4.88 -18.40 -6.97
C LYS A 275 4.29 -17.91 -8.30
N PRO A 276 3.38 -18.67 -8.95
CA PRO A 276 2.75 -18.24 -10.20
C PRO A 276 2.10 -16.86 -10.07
N VAL A 277 2.38 -15.95 -11.01
CA VAL A 277 1.88 -14.57 -10.93
C VAL A 277 0.35 -14.53 -11.03
N ALA A 278 -0.23 -15.33 -11.92
CA ALA A 278 -1.68 -15.40 -12.10
C ALA A 278 -2.45 -15.77 -10.81
N GLU A 279 -1.92 -16.68 -9.99
CA GLU A 279 -2.53 -17.08 -8.72
C GLU A 279 -2.46 -15.97 -7.68
N GLN A 280 -1.30 -15.31 -7.55
CA GLN A 280 -1.13 -14.16 -6.67
C GLN A 280 -2.08 -13.01 -7.05
N LEU A 281 -2.15 -12.67 -8.34
CA LEU A 281 -3.05 -11.62 -8.83
C LEU A 281 -4.53 -11.98 -8.61
N ARG A 282 -4.92 -13.25 -8.75
CA ARG A 282 -6.29 -13.71 -8.43
C ARG A 282 -6.65 -13.42 -6.97
N LEU A 283 -5.80 -13.84 -6.02
CA LEU A 283 -6.04 -13.62 -4.58
C LEU A 283 -6.19 -12.13 -4.23
N LEU A 284 -5.37 -11.27 -4.85
CA LEU A 284 -5.45 -9.81 -4.66
C LEU A 284 -6.74 -9.23 -5.27
N ARG A 285 -7.07 -9.56 -6.51
CA ARG A 285 -8.30 -9.09 -7.19
C ARG A 285 -9.57 -9.54 -6.46
N GLU A 286 -9.57 -10.76 -5.92
CA GLU A 286 -10.70 -11.30 -5.14
C GLU A 286 -10.79 -10.75 -3.71
N LYS A 287 -9.76 -10.04 -3.22
CA LYS A 287 -9.59 -9.58 -1.84
C LYS A 287 -9.74 -10.72 -0.82
N ASP A 288 -8.94 -11.78 -0.97
CA ASP A 288 -8.97 -12.94 -0.07
C ASP A 288 -8.40 -12.63 1.32
N SER A 289 -9.31 -12.48 2.29
CA SER A 289 -9.05 -12.16 3.68
C SER A 289 -8.84 -13.40 4.58
N SER A 290 -8.79 -14.61 4.00
CA SER A 290 -8.53 -15.85 4.74
C SER A 290 -7.06 -16.02 5.15
N ILE A 291 -6.16 -15.27 4.51
CA ILE A 291 -4.71 -15.43 4.65
C ILE A 291 -4.19 -14.53 5.77
N ALA A 292 -3.77 -15.16 6.87
CA ALA A 292 -3.30 -14.51 8.10
C ALA A 292 -2.30 -13.36 7.88
N ARG A 293 -1.36 -13.54 6.95
CA ARG A 293 -0.35 -12.55 6.59
C ARG A 293 -0.04 -12.67 5.09
N LEU A 294 -0.65 -11.81 4.28
CA LEU A 294 -0.33 -11.70 2.85
C LEU A 294 1.06 -11.09 2.65
N GLU A 295 1.95 -11.79 1.96
CA GLU A 295 3.30 -11.32 1.63
C GLU A 295 3.28 -10.12 0.68
N GLN A 296 2.23 -10.01 -0.14
CA GLN A 296 2.00 -8.92 -1.08
C GLN A 296 1.74 -7.58 -0.37
N PHE A 297 1.44 -7.61 0.94
CA PHE A 297 1.44 -6.42 1.81
C PHE A 297 2.55 -6.47 2.88
N ASN A 298 2.93 -7.63 3.40
CA ASN A 298 3.77 -7.75 4.61
C ASN A 298 5.19 -8.28 4.37
N GLY A 299 5.46 -8.75 3.15
CA GLY A 299 6.71 -9.41 2.77
C GLY A 299 7.88 -8.45 2.69
N ARG A 300 9.09 -8.98 2.69
CA ARG A 300 10.33 -8.18 2.62
C ARG A 300 11.22 -8.71 1.49
N ALA A 301 12.22 -9.53 1.81
CA ALA A 301 13.08 -10.16 0.79
C ALA A 301 12.30 -11.07 -0.17
N SER A 302 11.22 -11.71 0.32
CA SER A 302 10.27 -12.54 -0.44
C SER A 302 9.64 -11.85 -1.65
N VAL A 303 9.43 -10.54 -1.57
CA VAL A 303 8.71 -9.71 -2.56
C VAL A 303 9.53 -8.51 -3.05
N TRP A 304 10.85 -8.54 -2.80
CA TRP A 304 11.76 -7.47 -3.22
C TRP A 304 12.00 -7.49 -4.72
N GLU A 305 12.25 -8.65 -5.30
CA GLU A 305 12.49 -8.83 -6.74
C GLU A 305 11.17 -8.86 -7.55
N THR A 306 11.23 -8.51 -8.83
CA THR A 306 10.12 -8.77 -9.77
C THR A 306 10.11 -10.26 -10.15
N PRO A 307 8.94 -10.94 -10.15
CA PRO A 307 8.82 -12.30 -10.69
C PRO A 307 9.33 -12.39 -12.13
N GLU A 308 10.02 -13.49 -12.46
CA GLU A 308 10.75 -13.60 -13.73
C GLU A 308 9.83 -13.54 -14.96
N GLU A 309 8.66 -14.17 -14.88
CA GLU A 309 7.54 -14.08 -15.84
C GLU A 309 7.25 -12.63 -16.26
N LEU A 310 7.05 -11.74 -15.28
CA LEU A 310 6.73 -10.32 -15.51
C LEU A 310 7.92 -9.52 -16.07
N ALA A 311 9.15 -9.86 -15.67
CA ALA A 311 10.34 -9.22 -16.21
C ALA A 311 10.54 -9.57 -17.69
N GLN A 312 10.36 -10.85 -18.06
CA GLN A 312 10.43 -11.33 -19.44
C GLN A 312 9.31 -10.75 -20.32
N GLU A 313 8.10 -10.57 -19.79
CA GLU A 313 6.99 -9.88 -20.48
C GLU A 313 7.26 -8.38 -20.72
N GLY A 314 8.23 -7.78 -20.02
CA GLY A 314 8.51 -6.34 -20.08
C GLY A 314 7.55 -5.51 -19.22
N ALA A 315 7.00 -6.09 -18.17
CA ALA A 315 6.20 -5.39 -17.17
C ALA A 315 7.08 -4.66 -16.13
N VAL A 316 6.45 -3.76 -15.37
CA VAL A 316 7.06 -3.03 -14.25
C VAL A 316 6.23 -3.25 -12.99
N VAL A 317 6.86 -3.70 -11.90
CA VAL A 317 6.20 -3.87 -10.59
C VAL A 317 6.58 -2.72 -9.65
N VAL A 318 5.60 -1.90 -9.27
CA VAL A 318 5.77 -0.74 -8.38
C VAL A 318 5.16 -1.00 -7.00
N SER A 319 5.90 -0.62 -5.95
CA SER A 319 5.56 -0.85 -4.53
C SER A 319 6.02 0.29 -3.63
N GLY A 320 5.45 0.39 -2.43
CA GLY A 320 5.90 1.25 -1.33
C GLY A 320 6.64 0.43 -0.28
N HIS A 321 6.20 0.50 0.99
CA HIS A 321 6.43 -0.44 2.10
C HIS A 321 7.84 -0.58 2.67
N HIS A 322 8.88 -0.65 1.83
CA HIS A 322 10.20 -1.18 2.21
C HIS A 322 11.10 -0.21 2.97
N GLY A 323 10.67 1.04 3.20
CA GLY A 323 11.48 2.11 3.80
C GLY A 323 12.71 2.46 2.97
N ARG A 324 12.59 2.37 1.63
CA ARG A 324 13.64 2.67 0.63
C ARG A 324 13.05 3.27 -0.65
N LEU A 325 13.86 4.09 -1.33
CA LEU A 325 13.69 4.40 -2.74
C LEU A 325 14.59 3.46 -3.58
N TYR A 326 14.04 2.84 -4.61
CA TYR A 326 14.77 2.02 -5.59
C TYR A 326 14.09 2.08 -6.96
N ILE A 327 14.85 2.36 -8.02
CA ILE A 327 14.33 2.51 -9.39
C ILE A 327 15.15 1.59 -10.30
N GLY A 328 14.69 0.36 -10.44
CA GLY A 328 15.18 -0.60 -11.42
C GLY A 328 14.31 -0.64 -12.67
N ARG A 329 14.77 -1.38 -13.70
CA ARG A 329 14.07 -1.47 -14.99
C ARG A 329 12.65 -2.04 -14.85
N HIS A 330 12.53 -3.24 -14.26
CA HIS A 330 11.26 -3.96 -14.07
C HIS A 330 10.73 -3.90 -12.62
N ARG A 331 11.49 -3.29 -11.70
CA ARG A 331 11.17 -3.22 -10.27
C ARG A 331 11.36 -1.81 -9.76
N ILE A 332 10.31 -1.25 -9.16
CA ILE A 332 10.30 0.09 -8.59
C ILE A 332 9.78 0.01 -7.16
N VAL A 333 10.47 0.69 -6.24
CA VAL A 333 10.05 0.83 -4.84
C VAL A 333 10.14 2.31 -4.47
N VAL A 334 9.02 2.89 -4.04
CA VAL A 334 8.89 4.32 -3.69
C VAL A 334 8.40 4.42 -2.26
N ASP A 335 9.29 4.25 -1.28
CA ASP A 335 9.00 4.51 0.14
C ASP A 335 10.26 5.06 0.84
N GLU A 336 10.74 6.24 0.42
CA GLU A 336 11.89 6.86 1.07
C GLU A 336 11.60 7.31 2.50
N SER A 337 10.34 7.60 2.82
CA SER A 337 9.94 8.07 4.15
C SER A 337 9.96 6.94 5.18
N GLY A 338 9.36 5.79 4.86
CA GLY A 338 8.99 4.78 5.83
C GLY A 338 8.19 5.37 7.00
N GLY A 339 7.35 6.38 6.73
CA GLY A 339 6.61 7.16 7.73
C GLY A 339 7.46 8.00 8.70
N ARG A 340 8.78 8.13 8.48
CA ARG A 340 9.71 8.82 9.38
C ARG A 340 9.76 10.31 9.04
N ARG A 341 9.42 11.17 10.01
CA ARG A 341 9.36 12.64 9.84
C ARG A 341 10.62 13.28 9.25
N HIS A 342 11.80 12.75 9.56
CA HIS A 342 13.07 13.32 9.10
C HIS A 342 13.42 12.97 7.64
N LEU A 343 12.85 11.89 7.09
CA LEU A 343 13.03 11.47 5.69
C LEU A 343 12.00 12.16 4.77
N PRO A 344 12.32 12.34 3.47
CA PRO A 344 11.37 12.93 2.54
C PRO A 344 10.22 11.98 2.21
N LEU A 345 9.06 12.54 1.86
CA LEU A 345 8.01 11.79 1.16
C LEU A 345 8.25 11.94 -0.33
N THR A 346 8.08 10.85 -1.08
CA THR A 346 8.57 10.75 -2.46
C THR A 346 7.48 10.19 -3.38
N ALA A 347 7.43 10.71 -4.60
CA ALA A 347 6.69 10.16 -5.73
C ALA A 347 7.62 9.94 -6.93
N LEU A 348 7.25 9.00 -7.79
CA LEU A 348 7.90 8.75 -9.08
C LEU A 348 6.94 9.13 -10.21
N VAL A 349 7.42 9.92 -11.18
CA VAL A 349 6.71 10.23 -12.42
C VAL A 349 7.18 9.31 -13.53
N LEU A 350 6.22 8.68 -14.21
CA LEU A 350 6.42 7.82 -15.38
C LEU A 350 5.79 8.44 -16.63
N PRO A 351 6.37 8.20 -17.83
CA PRO A 351 7.41 7.20 -18.11
C PRO A 351 8.86 7.63 -17.84
N GLU A 352 9.14 8.91 -17.57
CA GLU A 352 10.51 9.44 -17.48
C GLU A 352 11.31 9.03 -16.22
N ARG A 353 10.68 8.32 -15.27
CA ARG A 353 11.28 7.84 -14.01
C ARG A 353 11.86 8.97 -13.12
N VAL A 354 11.31 10.18 -13.19
CA VAL A 354 11.76 11.33 -12.39
C VAL A 354 11.19 11.31 -10.98
N VAL A 355 12.04 11.62 -10.01
CA VAL A 355 11.72 11.59 -8.58
C VAL A 355 11.32 12.99 -8.11
N VAL A 356 10.12 13.11 -7.52
CA VAL A 356 9.61 14.34 -6.91
C VAL A 356 9.42 14.09 -5.41
N LYS A 357 9.81 15.04 -4.57
CA LYS A 357 9.82 14.91 -3.11
C LYS A 357 9.01 16.04 -2.46
N ASP A 358 8.64 15.88 -1.20
CA ASP A 358 8.06 16.97 -0.38
C ASP A 358 9.01 18.18 -0.26
N ARG A 359 10.33 17.93 -0.34
CA ARG A 359 11.38 18.95 -0.20
C ARG A 359 11.92 19.53 -1.51
N GLY A 360 11.46 19.08 -2.67
CA GLY A 360 11.95 19.53 -3.97
C GLY A 360 11.85 18.46 -5.07
N ILE A 361 12.61 18.61 -6.15
CA ILE A 361 12.65 17.65 -7.27
C ILE A 361 14.08 17.11 -7.39
N ASP A 362 14.25 15.82 -7.16
CA ASP A 362 15.52 15.12 -7.39
C ASP A 362 15.54 14.67 -8.85
N ARG A 363 16.10 15.51 -9.71
CA ARG A 363 16.53 15.07 -11.04
C ARG A 363 17.72 14.14 -10.83
N THR A 364 17.48 12.83 -10.90
CA THR A 364 18.55 11.84 -10.87
C THR A 364 19.45 12.06 -12.08
N GLU A 365 20.64 12.63 -11.86
CA GLU A 365 21.74 12.46 -12.79
C GLU A 365 22.00 10.96 -12.98
N GLU A 366 22.39 10.61 -14.20
CA GLU A 366 22.45 9.24 -14.72
C GLU A 366 23.32 8.34 -13.82
N ALA A 367 22.67 7.50 -13.02
CA ALA A 367 23.34 6.59 -12.09
C ALA A 367 23.99 5.44 -12.87
N ALA A 368 25.22 5.68 -13.35
CA ALA A 368 26.07 4.66 -13.94
C ALA A 368 26.18 3.43 -13.02
N PRO A 369 26.18 2.20 -13.57
CA PRO A 369 26.17 0.99 -12.74
C PRO A 369 27.49 0.85 -11.99
N ALA A 370 27.45 1.12 -10.69
CA ALA A 370 28.56 0.85 -9.78
C ALA A 370 28.72 -0.66 -9.59
N ALA A 371 29.41 -1.31 -10.52
CA ALA A 371 29.94 -2.65 -10.33
C ALA A 371 30.87 -2.64 -9.11
N ARG A 372 30.41 -3.21 -7.99
CA ARG A 372 31.28 -3.50 -6.85
C ARG A 372 31.82 -4.91 -7.02
N ASP A 373 33.06 -4.95 -7.49
CA ASP A 373 33.88 -6.14 -7.57
C ASP A 373 33.95 -6.81 -6.18
N ASN A 374 33.74 -8.12 -6.13
CA ASN A 374 33.61 -8.87 -4.86
C ASN A 374 34.79 -9.82 -4.68
N THR A 375 35.99 -9.25 -4.58
CA THR A 375 37.27 -9.98 -4.65
C THR A 375 38.35 -9.42 -3.71
N GLN A 376 38.21 -9.63 -2.40
CA GLN A 376 39.33 -10.06 -1.54
C GLN A 376 38.91 -10.39 -0.09
N LEU A 377 38.69 -11.68 0.17
CA LEU A 377 39.00 -12.30 1.46
C LEU A 377 40.01 -13.42 1.20
N GLY A 378 41.27 -13.02 0.99
CA GLY A 378 42.39 -13.93 0.85
C GLY A 378 42.88 -14.39 2.22
N LEU A 379 42.75 -15.69 2.50
CA LEU A 379 43.44 -16.33 3.62
C LEU A 379 44.95 -16.24 3.42
N SER A 380 45.69 -15.89 4.47
CA SER A 380 47.12 -16.18 4.58
C SER A 380 47.44 -16.76 5.95
N SER A 381 47.58 -18.09 5.99
CA SER A 381 48.36 -18.74 7.03
C SER A 381 49.85 -18.44 6.79
N ALA A 382 50.59 -18.19 7.86
CA ALA A 382 52.05 -18.13 7.82
C ALA A 382 52.61 -18.99 8.95
N THR A 383 53.63 -19.78 8.61
CA THR A 383 54.12 -20.93 9.37
C THR A 383 55.14 -20.59 10.45
N SER A 384 55.26 -21.54 11.38
CA SER A 384 56.29 -21.71 12.40
C SER A 384 57.73 -21.31 12.03
N GLY A 385 58.41 -20.64 12.97
CA GLY A 385 59.86 -20.68 13.16
C GLY A 385 60.18 -21.28 14.54
N ILE A 386 61.19 -22.18 14.61
CA ILE A 386 61.50 -23.01 15.79
C ILE A 386 62.87 -22.62 16.39
N ALA A 387 63.04 -22.87 17.71
CA ALA A 387 64.28 -23.20 18.45
C ALA A 387 64.75 -22.16 19.52
N PRO A 388 65.54 -22.57 20.55
CA PRO A 388 65.21 -23.65 21.49
C PRO A 388 65.65 -23.38 22.97
N CYS A 389 65.42 -24.40 23.82
CA CYS A 389 66.09 -24.71 25.11
C CYS A 389 65.60 -24.07 26.43
N ALA A 390 65.64 -24.92 27.46
CA ALA A 390 65.09 -24.79 28.81
C ALA A 390 66.26 -24.69 29.85
N PRO A 391 66.16 -25.03 31.17
CA PRO A 391 65.00 -25.37 32.01
C PRO A 391 64.99 -24.74 33.44
N ARG A 392 63.89 -24.99 34.17
CA ARG A 392 63.70 -25.18 35.65
C ARG A 392 62.19 -25.02 35.92
N GLY A 393 61.45 -25.88 36.62
CA GLY A 393 61.77 -27.13 37.32
C GLY A 393 60.88 -27.21 38.59
N GLY A 394 59.93 -28.15 38.66
CA GLY A 394 59.06 -28.29 39.86
C GLY A 394 57.68 -28.92 39.63
N HIS A 395 57.60 -30.22 39.93
CA HIS A 395 56.38 -30.97 40.35
C HIS A 395 55.70 -30.27 41.58
N VAL A 396 54.45 -30.51 42.04
CA VAL A 396 53.33 -31.44 41.73
C VAL A 396 52.05 -30.82 42.38
N SER A 397 50.92 -30.68 41.67
CA SER A 397 49.69 -31.51 41.70
C SER A 397 48.87 -31.60 43.02
N CYS A 398 47.54 -31.68 42.82
CA CYS A 398 46.48 -32.19 43.71
C CYS A 398 45.97 -31.36 44.92
N GLY A 399 44.72 -30.87 44.76
CA GLY A 399 43.61 -31.44 45.55
C GLY A 399 43.02 -30.58 46.68
N PRO A 400 41.68 -30.49 46.83
CA PRO A 400 41.00 -29.69 47.85
C PRO A 400 40.63 -30.51 49.11
N LEU A 401 40.30 -29.84 50.22
CA LEU A 401 39.24 -30.20 51.19
C LEU A 401 39.12 -29.17 52.35
N THR A 402 37.99 -28.46 52.37
CA THR A 402 37.04 -28.21 53.50
C THR A 402 37.45 -27.73 54.92
N ALA A 403 36.71 -26.67 55.33
CA ALA A 403 35.90 -26.55 56.58
C ALA A 403 36.35 -25.67 57.78
N ALA A 404 35.33 -24.92 58.25
CA ALA A 404 35.04 -24.44 59.61
C ALA A 404 35.82 -23.24 60.23
N GLY A 405 35.05 -22.22 60.69
CA GLY A 405 35.52 -21.12 61.55
C GLY A 405 34.61 -19.88 61.54
N LYS A 406 33.87 -19.62 62.63
CA LYS A 406 33.05 -18.41 62.93
C LYS A 406 32.93 -18.31 64.47
N PRO A 407 32.52 -17.17 65.07
CA PRO A 407 32.53 -15.76 64.66
C PRO A 407 33.36 -14.91 65.70
N PRO A 408 33.18 -13.57 65.90
CA PRO A 408 31.98 -13.00 66.57
C PRO A 408 31.50 -11.58 66.14
N THR A 409 30.22 -11.32 66.42
CA THR A 409 29.53 -10.06 66.86
C THR A 409 29.93 -8.65 66.36
N GLY A 410 28.94 -7.87 65.91
CA GLY A 410 28.99 -6.40 65.84
C GLY A 410 27.66 -5.74 65.42
N SER A 411 27.10 -4.88 66.28
CA SER A 411 25.83 -4.16 66.11
C SER A 411 25.95 -2.73 66.67
N VAL A 412 25.07 -1.74 66.46
CA VAL A 412 23.68 -1.67 65.91
C VAL A 412 23.49 -0.30 65.22
N GLY A 413 22.38 -0.07 64.49
CA GLY A 413 21.79 1.28 64.48
C GLY A 413 20.96 1.71 63.26
N LEU A 414 19.69 2.08 63.49
CA LEU A 414 18.78 2.72 62.52
C LEU A 414 18.81 4.26 62.67
N GLY A 415 18.47 4.99 61.60
CA GLY A 415 18.21 6.44 61.68
C GLY A 415 17.52 7.00 60.43
N SER A 416 16.23 7.38 60.56
CA SER A 416 15.52 8.21 59.57
C SER A 416 15.83 9.70 59.78
N PRO A 417 15.44 10.57 58.83
CA PRO A 417 14.58 11.67 59.25
C PRO A 417 13.41 12.00 58.29
N LYS A 418 12.53 12.91 58.75
CA LYS A 418 11.24 13.32 58.18
C LYS A 418 11.27 14.78 57.67
N VAL A 419 10.59 15.01 56.53
CA VAL A 419 9.54 16.04 56.29
C VAL A 419 9.84 17.58 56.27
N ALA A 420 9.37 18.20 55.17
CA ALA A 420 8.83 19.58 54.96
C ALA A 420 9.74 20.83 54.83
N GLY A 421 9.29 21.77 53.95
CA GLY A 421 9.48 23.23 54.20
C GLY A 421 9.68 24.22 53.02
N SER A 422 8.67 24.43 52.16
CA SER A 422 8.26 25.71 51.49
C SER A 422 9.18 26.96 51.31
N GLY A 423 9.09 27.60 50.11
CA GLY A 423 9.36 29.05 49.86
C GLY A 423 10.23 29.31 48.60
N LEU A 424 9.81 29.94 47.49
CA LEU A 424 9.22 31.28 47.17
C LEU A 424 10.22 32.27 46.49
N SER A 425 10.13 32.40 45.16
CA SER A 425 10.22 33.65 44.34
C SER A 425 9.89 33.27 42.88
N ALA A 426 9.01 33.92 42.10
CA ALA A 426 8.85 35.33 41.70
C ALA A 426 10.04 35.87 40.86
N SER A 427 9.88 36.54 39.71
CA SER A 427 8.74 36.75 38.77
C SER A 427 9.24 37.58 37.58
N ARG A 428 8.79 37.35 36.34
CA ARG A 428 8.83 38.35 35.24
C ARG A 428 7.79 38.05 34.17
N SER A 429 7.24 39.08 33.53
CA SER A 429 5.91 39.05 32.90
C SER A 429 5.85 39.78 31.55
N LEU A 430 4.76 39.50 30.80
CA LEU A 430 4.21 40.21 29.62
C LEU A 430 4.84 39.93 28.23
N PRO A 431 4.07 40.07 27.12
CA PRO A 431 2.60 40.09 26.95
C PRO A 431 2.07 39.07 25.90
N PRO A 432 0.74 38.89 25.73
CA PRO A 432 0.14 37.97 24.76
C PRO A 432 -0.31 38.66 23.45
N THR A 433 -0.15 37.99 22.30
CA THR A 433 -0.72 38.44 21.00
C THR A 433 -1.21 37.29 20.11
N ALA A 434 -2.49 37.40 19.74
CA ALA A 434 -3.12 36.98 18.48
C ALA A 434 -2.99 35.53 17.95
N SER A 435 -4.16 34.87 17.84
CA SER A 435 -4.43 33.76 16.92
C SER A 435 -4.40 34.21 15.45
N PRO A 436 -4.18 33.28 14.50
CA PRO A 436 -4.69 33.43 13.14
C PRO A 436 -5.65 32.29 12.77
N SER A 437 -6.94 32.57 12.79
CA SER A 437 -7.94 31.84 12.01
C SER A 437 -8.04 32.48 10.62
N CYS A 438 -7.70 31.75 9.55
CA CYS A 438 -8.25 31.96 8.20
C CYS A 438 -7.70 30.91 7.21
N LEU A 439 -8.57 30.03 6.72
CA LEU A 439 -8.35 29.30 5.47
C LEU A 439 -8.95 30.15 4.32
N PRO A 440 -8.28 30.28 3.17
CA PRO A 440 -8.82 31.03 2.04
C PRO A 440 -9.95 30.24 1.35
N THR A 441 -11.13 30.86 1.24
CA THR A 441 -12.19 30.41 0.33
C THR A 441 -11.82 30.75 -1.12
N PRO A 442 -12.12 29.87 -2.09
CA PRO A 442 -11.93 30.19 -3.51
C PRO A 442 -12.94 31.26 -3.97
N PRO A 443 -12.61 32.07 -5.00
CA PRO A 443 -13.49 33.14 -5.46
C PRO A 443 -14.72 32.59 -6.19
N LEU A 444 -15.88 33.19 -5.91
CA LEU A 444 -17.11 33.02 -6.68
C LEU A 444 -16.93 33.57 -8.10
N ALA A 445 -17.27 32.78 -9.11
CA ALA A 445 -17.30 33.24 -10.49
C ALA A 445 -18.44 34.26 -10.67
N ALA A 446 -18.10 35.47 -11.13
CA ALA A 446 -19.09 36.48 -11.47
C ALA A 446 -19.79 36.11 -12.78
N VAL A 447 -21.08 35.78 -12.70
CA VAL A 447 -21.93 35.63 -13.90
C VAL A 447 -22.22 37.03 -14.45
N ALA A 448 -21.71 37.31 -15.66
CA ALA A 448 -22.01 38.54 -16.37
C ALA A 448 -23.49 38.59 -16.78
N LYS A 449 -24.16 39.69 -16.46
CA LYS A 449 -25.46 40.02 -17.07
C LYS A 449 -25.22 40.56 -18.48
N SER A 450 -25.72 39.86 -19.47
CA SER A 450 -26.22 40.46 -20.71
C SER A 450 -27.68 40.05 -20.88
N GLY A 451 -28.53 40.96 -21.37
CA GLY A 451 -29.93 40.66 -21.61
C GLY A 451 -30.45 41.42 -22.82
N SER A 452 -31.34 40.79 -23.58
CA SER A 452 -32.26 41.41 -24.54
C SER A 452 -33.21 40.36 -25.14
N GLY A 453 -34.47 40.73 -25.38
CA GLY A 453 -35.48 39.89 -26.09
C GLY A 453 -36.27 38.96 -25.15
N SER A 454 -37.55 39.13 -24.79
CA SER A 454 -38.77 39.69 -25.42
C SER A 454 -39.69 38.62 -26.05
N ALA A 455 -40.98 38.68 -25.66
CA ALA A 455 -42.13 37.88 -26.10
C ALA A 455 -42.14 36.37 -25.75
N GLY A 456 -43.28 35.76 -25.35
CA GLY A 456 -44.59 36.34 -25.01
C GLY A 456 -45.72 35.31 -24.99
N GLY A 457 -46.70 35.45 -24.08
CA GLY A 457 -47.91 34.61 -23.95
C GLY A 457 -47.66 33.17 -23.43
N SER A 458 -48.65 32.45 -22.91
CA SER A 458 -50.04 32.78 -22.51
C SER A 458 -50.67 31.53 -21.87
N ASP A 459 -51.39 31.69 -20.75
CA ASP A 459 -52.52 30.83 -20.28
C ASP A 459 -52.22 29.32 -19.99
N SER A 460 -52.95 28.54 -19.16
CA SER A 460 -54.15 28.73 -18.32
C SER A 460 -54.24 27.65 -17.21
N ASP A 461 -54.68 28.04 -16.01
CA ASP A 461 -55.72 27.44 -15.13
C ASP A 461 -55.84 25.94 -14.72
N SER A 462 -56.58 25.77 -13.59
CA SER A 462 -57.11 24.56 -12.90
C SER A 462 -56.10 23.72 -12.09
N GLU A 463 -56.18 23.54 -10.76
CA GLU A 463 -57.27 23.37 -9.73
C GLU A 463 -57.93 21.98 -9.63
N HIS A 464 -58.15 21.56 -8.36
CA HIS A 464 -59.03 20.47 -7.87
C HIS A 464 -58.68 19.02 -8.27
N ASP A 465 -58.92 17.96 -7.46
CA ASP A 465 -59.31 17.84 -6.04
C ASP A 465 -58.91 16.44 -5.49
N ALA A 466 -59.07 16.20 -4.18
CA ALA A 466 -59.17 14.84 -3.60
C ALA A 466 -60.62 14.30 -3.72
N PRO A 467 -60.87 12.98 -3.57
CA PRO A 467 -61.45 12.54 -2.29
C PRO A 467 -61.11 11.06 -1.88
N ARG A 468 -61.95 10.50 -1.00
CA ARG A 468 -61.75 9.42 -0.02
C ARG A 468 -62.57 8.12 -0.29
N GLU A 469 -62.12 7.02 0.33
CA GLU A 469 -62.92 5.90 0.94
C GLU A 469 -63.80 4.95 0.07
N SER A 470 -63.61 3.62 0.21
CA SER A 470 -64.57 2.75 0.96
C SER A 470 -64.28 1.21 0.93
N SER A 471 -64.09 0.66 2.13
CA SER A 471 -64.47 -0.67 2.70
C SER A 471 -64.66 -1.96 1.87
N SER A 472 -63.97 -3.04 2.28
CA SER A 472 -64.52 -4.40 2.62
C SER A 472 -63.41 -5.42 2.99
N SER A 473 -63.61 -6.58 3.65
CA SER A 473 -64.56 -6.98 4.72
C SER A 473 -64.11 -8.28 5.45
N ILE A 474 -64.00 -8.22 6.79
CA ILE A 474 -64.19 -9.27 7.85
C ILE A 474 -63.98 -10.77 7.53
N SER A 475 -63.08 -11.44 8.28
CA SER A 475 -63.44 -12.57 9.18
C SER A 475 -62.31 -12.94 10.17
N SER A 476 -62.70 -13.44 11.35
CA SER A 476 -61.82 -13.68 12.50
C SER A 476 -62.24 -14.93 13.27
N VAL A 477 -61.31 -15.83 13.62
CA VAL A 477 -61.50 -16.83 14.70
C VAL A 477 -60.17 -17.09 15.42
N LEU A 478 -60.13 -16.81 16.72
CA LEU A 478 -59.30 -17.51 17.71
C LEU A 478 -60.19 -18.49 18.47
N PRO A 479 -59.60 -19.50 19.13
CA PRO A 479 -59.85 -19.53 20.57
C PRO A 479 -58.60 -19.75 21.44
N SER A 480 -58.74 -19.32 22.69
CA SER A 480 -57.87 -19.55 23.86
C SER A 480 -57.71 -21.08 24.16
N SER A 481 -56.86 -21.56 25.09
CA SER A 481 -56.35 -20.97 26.34
C SER A 481 -55.19 -21.77 26.95
N ASN A 482 -54.38 -21.12 27.81
CA ASN A 482 -53.62 -21.63 28.96
C ASN A 482 -53.37 -23.15 29.12
N THR A 483 -52.09 -23.55 29.28
CA THR A 483 -51.54 -23.92 30.61
C THR A 483 -50.03 -24.22 30.60
N LEU A 484 -49.34 -23.71 31.63
CA LEU A 484 -48.05 -24.13 32.21
C LEU A 484 -48.24 -24.04 33.75
N PRO A 485 -47.36 -24.59 34.63
CA PRO A 485 -46.27 -25.55 34.43
C PRO A 485 -46.36 -26.77 35.39
N ALA A 486 -45.41 -27.74 35.31
CA ALA A 486 -44.85 -28.44 36.47
C ALA A 486 -43.64 -29.33 36.07
N PRO A 487 -42.67 -29.62 36.98
CA PRO A 487 -41.40 -30.30 36.64
C PRO A 487 -41.27 -31.73 37.17
N SER A 488 -40.22 -32.42 36.73
CA SER A 488 -39.54 -33.53 37.43
C SER A 488 -38.10 -33.66 36.93
#